data_AF-A0A8I1PHU8-F1
#
_entry.id   AF-A0A8I1PHU8-F1
#
_cell.length_a   1.000
_cell.length_b   1.000
_cell.length_c   1.000
_cell.angle_alpha   90.00
_cell.angle_beta   90.00
_cell.angle_gamma   90.00
#
_symmetry.space_group_name_H-M   'P 1'
#
loop_
_entity.id
_entity.type
_entity.pdbx_description
1 polymer ?
#
loop_
_entity_poly.entity_id
_entity_poly.type
_entity_poly.pdbx_seq_one_letter_code
_entity_poly.pdbx_strand_id
1 'polypeptide(L)'
;MSRKDWTAPAPLEIERPRLPWWVMLPGKALLVFAPVILGYLLVRAVDFAARRVYRYPVVLLGTLALVWLGLASSWWWVLLAAALLAGLAALWRWRWPDSFDRIARRQLASEWRRAWVYGRVWRRTMRFSNLVRRAGRSCYYPRVRLVRSDGWRDRVSVRLLHGQDPDEFRSSADALAHSFGAVSCRVRQDKPRRLWLDLIHADPLRAPIAPPALAELSDLIDLRKVPVGITETGRRWLLRLLGNHLLVVGSTGAGKSSVMWSLLWHLAPAIAAGHVQVFGIDPKGGMELGRAPGLFRRLVFDNGGDAVELLEDLAALMRSRAETFRRAGSAAWTPTSGSPFVVLVVDELADVVAYQTDRGLKARAVNALQVITSQGRAPGVGVVGQVQDPRKAVIEFRHLFPTKVALRLDEPDQVDLALGDGARERGAAAHEISEDTPGVAWTVVDGRRAVERARAFHITDAHLADLNRYLTAGRPTPLPLPPAPASAPATVLGDAA
;
A
#
# COMPACT_ATOMS: atom_id res chain seq x y z
N MET A 1 45.33 30.09 22.28
CA MET A 1 45.12 28.80 21.59
C MET A 1 44.43 27.81 22.53
N SER A 2 43.17 27.50 22.17
CA SER A 2 42.32 26.36 22.51
C SER A 2 42.43 25.66 23.89
N ARG A 3 41.45 25.95 24.76
CA ARG A 3 40.98 25.04 25.82
C ARG A 3 40.36 23.81 25.14
N LYS A 4 40.97 22.64 25.33
CA LYS A 4 40.32 21.35 25.06
C LYS A 4 39.25 21.13 26.13
N ASP A 5 38.04 21.62 25.87
CA ASP A 5 36.83 21.09 26.51
C ASP A 5 36.64 19.66 25.99
N TRP A 6 37.17 18.72 26.74
CA TRP A 6 36.78 17.32 26.62
C TRP A 6 35.31 17.24 26.96
N THR A 7 34.50 17.09 25.91
CA THR A 7 33.12 16.65 25.96
C THR A 7 32.97 15.53 26.97
N ALA A 8 32.45 15.86 28.16
CA ALA A 8 32.09 14.88 29.16
C ALA A 8 31.13 13.88 28.49
N PRO A 9 31.42 12.57 28.49
CA PRO A 9 30.45 11.60 28.02
C PRO A 9 29.21 11.74 28.91
N ALA A 10 28.08 12.10 28.30
CA ALA A 10 26.82 12.25 29.02
C ALA A 10 26.55 10.97 29.84
N PRO A 11 26.50 11.05 31.18
CA PRO A 11 26.25 9.88 31.99
C PRO A 11 24.91 9.29 31.54
N LEU A 12 24.87 7.97 31.41
CA LEU A 12 23.65 7.20 31.12
C LEU A 12 22.47 7.82 31.91
N GLU A 13 21.59 8.57 31.22
CA GLU A 13 20.33 9.11 31.76
C GLU A 13 19.37 7.92 31.97
N ILE A 14 19.76 6.99 32.84
CA ILE A 14 18.82 6.12 33.54
C ILE A 14 18.00 7.11 34.36
N GLU A 15 16.68 7.12 34.12
CA GLU A 15 15.71 7.78 35.00
C GLU A 15 16.20 7.56 36.44
N ARG A 16 16.51 8.62 37.21
CA ARG A 16 16.69 8.40 38.65
C ARG A 16 15.46 7.61 39.06
N PRO A 17 15.61 6.33 39.48
CA PRO A 17 14.45 5.52 39.76
C PRO A 17 13.62 6.35 40.73
N ARG A 18 12.33 6.53 40.43
CA ARG A 18 11.43 7.17 41.39
C ARG A 18 11.52 6.31 42.63
N LEU A 19 12.38 6.72 43.57
CA LEU A 19 12.64 5.97 44.76
C LEU A 19 11.27 5.84 45.42
N PRO A 20 10.79 4.61 45.63
CA PRO A 20 9.51 4.45 46.27
C PRO A 20 9.47 5.24 47.57
N TRP A 21 8.32 5.78 47.95
CA TRP A 21 8.17 6.60 49.16
C TRP A 21 8.74 5.92 50.42
N TRP A 22 8.75 4.59 50.45
CA TRP A 22 9.32 3.79 51.53
C TRP A 22 10.85 3.85 51.65
N VAL A 23 11.60 4.28 50.63
CA VAL A 23 13.06 4.50 50.73
C VAL A 23 13.39 5.70 51.62
N MET A 24 12.41 6.58 51.91
CA MET A 24 12.57 7.72 52.81
C MET A 24 12.06 7.44 54.23
N LEU A 25 11.64 6.19 54.53
CA LEU A 25 11.18 5.83 55.87
C LEU A 25 12.38 5.55 56.81
N PRO A 26 12.32 5.99 58.09
CA PRO A 26 13.33 5.63 59.09
C PRO A 26 13.38 4.10 59.29
N GLY A 27 14.56 3.54 59.56
CA GLY A 27 14.80 2.09 59.49
C GLY A 27 13.83 1.21 60.30
N LYS A 28 13.31 1.71 61.42
CA LYS A 28 12.30 1.01 62.23
C LYS A 28 10.93 0.94 61.53
N ALA A 29 10.53 1.97 60.80
CA ALA A 29 9.30 1.96 60.00
C ALA A 29 9.44 1.07 58.75
N LEU A 30 10.65 0.96 58.18
CA LEU A 30 10.90 0.06 57.07
C LEU A 30 10.64 -1.41 57.43
N LEU A 31 10.97 -1.83 58.65
CA LEU A 31 10.69 -3.18 59.18
C LEU A 31 9.19 -3.44 59.34
N VAL A 32 8.42 -2.45 59.78
CA VAL A 32 6.96 -2.55 59.94
C VAL A 32 6.26 -2.64 58.58
N PHE A 33 6.71 -1.87 57.58
CA PHE A 33 6.13 -1.89 56.23
C PHE A 33 6.77 -2.94 55.31
N ALA A 34 7.83 -3.63 55.73
CA ALA A 34 8.52 -4.67 54.97
C ALA A 34 7.59 -5.74 54.36
N PRO A 35 6.62 -6.34 55.09
CA PRO A 35 5.72 -7.33 54.50
C PRO A 35 4.81 -6.73 53.42
N VAL A 36 4.37 -5.48 53.57
CA VAL A 36 3.54 -4.77 52.58
C VAL A 36 4.36 -4.41 51.34
N ILE A 37 5.61 -3.96 51.54
CA ILE A 37 6.55 -3.65 50.45
C ILE A 37 6.91 -4.94 49.69
N LEU A 38 7.20 -6.03 50.41
CA LEU A 38 7.50 -7.33 49.85
C LEU A 38 6.29 -7.88 49.06
N GLY A 39 5.09 -7.77 49.61
CA GLY A 39 3.84 -8.14 48.90
C GLY A 39 3.62 -7.32 47.63
N TYR A 40 3.82 -6.00 47.68
CA TYR A 40 3.73 -5.15 46.50
C TYR A 40 4.78 -5.49 45.43
N LEU A 41 6.03 -5.73 45.84
CA LEU A 41 7.11 -6.15 44.94
C LEU A 41 6.83 -7.53 44.34
N LEU A 42 6.29 -8.46 45.13
CA LEU A 42 5.88 -9.79 44.67
C LEU A 42 4.78 -9.69 43.61
N VAL A 43 3.71 -8.92 43.86
CA VAL A 43 2.63 -8.69 42.89
C VAL A 43 3.17 -8.04 41.61
N ARG A 44 4.07 -7.07 41.72
CA ARG A 44 4.72 -6.42 40.55
C ARG A 44 5.63 -7.38 39.79
N ALA A 45 6.35 -8.25 40.49
CA ALA A 45 7.19 -9.28 39.90
C ALA A 45 6.34 -10.33 39.18
N VAL A 46 5.23 -10.77 39.79
CA VAL A 46 4.26 -11.70 39.20
C VAL A 46 3.58 -11.08 37.98
N ASP A 47 3.12 -9.83 38.05
CA ASP A 47 2.54 -9.12 36.90
C ASP A 47 3.55 -8.91 35.76
N PHE A 48 4.79 -8.57 36.10
CA PHE A 48 5.88 -8.48 35.12
C PHE A 48 6.19 -9.82 34.47
N ALA A 49 6.28 -10.88 35.28
CA ALA A 49 6.51 -12.25 34.82
C ALA A 49 5.33 -12.73 33.95
N ALA A 50 4.09 -12.59 34.40
CA ALA A 50 2.88 -12.98 33.66
C ALA A 50 2.78 -12.27 32.31
N ARG A 51 3.07 -10.97 32.23
CA ARG A 51 3.12 -10.23 30.95
C ARG A 51 4.23 -10.74 30.03
N ARG A 52 5.35 -11.22 30.58
CA ARG A 52 6.46 -11.82 29.82
C ARG A 52 6.16 -13.27 29.42
N VAL A 53 5.53 -14.09 30.27
CA VAL A 53 5.00 -15.43 29.96
C VAL A 53 3.98 -15.33 28.83
N TYR A 54 2.98 -14.46 28.97
CA TYR A 54 1.93 -14.26 27.96
C TYR A 54 2.51 -13.85 26.60
N ARG A 55 3.61 -13.09 26.60
CA ARG A 55 4.24 -12.56 25.38
C ARG A 55 5.34 -13.47 24.82
N TYR A 56 5.95 -14.33 25.65
CA TYR A 56 7.03 -15.26 25.29
C TYR A 56 6.90 -16.61 26.03
N PRO A 57 5.80 -17.36 25.83
CA PRO A 57 5.55 -18.57 26.60
C PRO A 57 6.67 -19.59 26.39
N VAL A 58 7.14 -19.76 25.15
CA VAL A 58 8.20 -20.72 24.80
C VAL A 58 9.57 -20.32 25.34
N VAL A 59 9.97 -19.06 25.23
CA VAL A 59 11.29 -18.61 25.70
C VAL A 59 11.34 -18.64 27.22
N LEU A 60 10.28 -18.22 27.90
CA LEU A 60 10.25 -18.16 29.36
C LEU A 60 10.10 -19.54 30.00
N LEU A 61 9.20 -20.38 29.47
CA LEU A 61 9.07 -21.77 29.95
C LEU A 61 10.32 -22.59 29.62
N GLY A 62 10.93 -22.38 28.45
CA GLY A 62 12.20 -23.02 28.09
C GLY A 62 13.36 -22.59 28.98
N THR A 63 13.49 -21.30 29.29
CA THR A 63 14.52 -20.81 30.24
C THR A 63 14.25 -21.26 31.66
N LEU A 64 12.99 -21.26 32.12
CA LEU A 64 12.61 -21.80 33.44
C LEU A 64 12.88 -23.30 33.54
N ALA A 65 12.59 -24.07 32.47
CA ALA A 65 12.89 -25.49 32.41
C ALA A 65 14.41 -25.74 32.45
N LEU A 66 15.21 -24.97 31.70
CA LEU A 66 16.68 -25.05 31.73
C LEU A 66 17.26 -24.68 33.11
N VAL A 67 16.73 -23.63 33.74
CA VAL A 67 17.15 -23.21 35.09
C VAL A 67 16.77 -24.27 36.13
N TRP A 68 15.55 -24.83 36.04
CA TRP A 68 15.11 -25.91 36.92
C TRP A 68 15.95 -27.18 36.73
N LEU A 69 16.26 -27.57 35.48
CA LEU A 69 17.15 -28.70 35.18
C LEU A 69 18.58 -28.50 35.72
N GLY A 70 19.07 -27.25 35.67
CA GLY A 70 20.38 -26.88 36.22
C GLY A 70 20.43 -26.89 37.73
N LEU A 71 19.35 -26.51 38.41
CA LEU A 71 19.22 -26.54 39.86
C LEU A 71 18.93 -27.95 40.41
N ALA A 72 18.17 -28.78 39.67
CA ALA A 72 17.75 -30.11 40.09
C ALA A 72 18.79 -31.21 39.81
N SER A 73 19.66 -31.02 38.81
CA SER A 73 20.63 -32.03 38.40
C SER A 73 22.06 -31.50 38.39
N SER A 74 22.54 -31.01 37.25
CA SER A 74 23.92 -30.55 37.05
C SER A 74 24.00 -29.68 35.79
N TRP A 75 24.93 -28.73 35.77
CA TRP A 75 25.09 -27.77 34.68
C TRP A 75 25.39 -28.39 33.30
N TRP A 76 25.90 -29.62 33.24
CA TRP A 76 26.03 -30.43 32.01
C TRP A 76 24.71 -30.66 31.28
N TRP A 77 23.62 -30.91 32.02
CA TRP A 77 22.29 -31.09 31.41
C TRP A 77 21.73 -29.79 30.85
N VAL A 78 22.10 -28.65 31.44
CA VAL A 78 21.75 -27.32 30.90
C VAL A 78 22.46 -27.08 29.57
N LEU A 79 23.76 -27.41 29.49
CA LEU A 79 24.53 -27.29 28.24
C LEU A 79 23.99 -28.22 27.15
N LEU A 80 23.67 -29.47 27.49
CA LEU A 80 23.09 -30.43 26.55
C LEU A 80 21.72 -29.97 26.03
N ALA A 81 20.84 -29.52 26.93
CA ALA A 81 19.52 -29.03 26.55
C ALA A 81 19.60 -27.72 25.73
N ALA A 82 20.54 -26.82 26.05
CA ALA A 82 20.80 -25.63 25.25
C ALA A 82 21.35 -25.99 23.86
N ALA A 83 22.27 -26.96 23.76
CA ALA A 83 22.78 -27.45 22.49
C ALA A 83 21.69 -28.13 21.65
N LEU A 84 20.81 -28.91 22.28
CA LEU A 84 19.66 -29.53 21.61
C LEU A 84 18.68 -28.47 21.07
N LEU A 85 18.34 -27.46 21.88
CA LEU A 85 17.48 -26.34 21.45
C LEU A 85 18.12 -25.53 20.32
N ALA A 86 19.44 -25.30 20.39
CA ALA A 86 20.18 -24.65 19.30
C ALA A 86 20.17 -25.50 18.03
N GLY A 87 20.35 -26.82 18.15
CA GLY A 87 20.27 -27.78 17.05
C GLY A 87 18.88 -27.82 16.41
N LEU A 88 17.82 -27.85 17.22
CA LEU A 88 16.43 -27.78 16.75
C LEU A 88 16.13 -26.43 16.07
N ALA A 89 16.62 -25.31 16.61
CA ALA A 89 16.49 -24.01 15.98
C ALA A 89 17.25 -23.91 14.65
N ALA A 90 18.43 -24.52 14.56
CA ALA A 90 19.21 -24.62 13.33
C ALA A 90 18.51 -25.49 12.27
N LEU A 91 17.97 -26.65 12.69
CA LEU A 91 17.16 -27.52 11.84
C LEU A 91 15.89 -26.81 11.35
N TRP A 92 15.21 -26.08 12.23
CA TRP A 92 14.03 -25.29 11.89
C TRP A 92 14.37 -24.18 10.88
N ARG A 93 15.47 -23.46 11.10
CA ARG A 93 15.99 -22.45 10.17
C ARG A 93 16.36 -23.04 8.81
N TRP A 94 16.94 -24.24 8.77
CA TRP A 94 17.33 -24.90 7.52
C TRP A 94 16.12 -25.45 6.75
N ARG A 95 15.21 -26.15 7.44
CA ARG A 95 14.08 -26.84 6.81
C ARG A 95 12.90 -25.94 6.47
N TRP A 96 12.70 -24.86 7.24
CA TRP A 96 11.61 -23.90 7.07
C TRP A 96 12.04 -22.46 7.39
N PRO A 97 12.96 -21.88 6.59
CA PRO A 97 13.56 -20.56 6.85
C PRO A 97 12.52 -19.44 7.03
N ASP A 98 11.45 -19.43 6.24
CA ASP A 98 10.39 -18.41 6.31
C ASP A 98 9.62 -18.42 7.64
N SER A 99 9.38 -19.61 8.19
CA SER A 99 8.64 -19.76 9.44
C SER A 99 9.51 -19.38 10.64
N PHE A 100 10.78 -19.76 10.63
CA PHE A 100 11.77 -19.37 11.64
C PHE A 100 11.99 -17.85 11.65
N ASP A 101 12.13 -17.23 10.47
CA ASP A 101 12.30 -15.78 10.36
C ASP A 101 11.06 -15.04 10.91
N ARG A 102 9.86 -15.50 10.53
CA ARG A 102 8.59 -14.89 10.93
C ARG A 102 8.32 -15.00 12.44
N ILE A 103 8.59 -16.15 13.04
CA ILE A 103 8.18 -16.46 14.42
C ILE A 103 9.29 -16.15 15.43
N ALA A 104 10.52 -16.62 15.19
CA ALA A 104 11.60 -16.50 16.17
C ALA A 104 12.43 -15.22 15.94
N ARG A 105 13.05 -15.07 14.76
CA ARG A 105 14.01 -13.98 14.50
C ARG A 105 13.36 -12.61 14.59
N ARG A 106 12.23 -12.39 13.90
CA ARG A 106 11.54 -11.09 13.91
C ARG A 106 11.02 -10.71 15.28
N GLN A 107 10.54 -11.67 16.07
CA GLN A 107 10.04 -11.39 17.43
C GLN A 107 11.18 -11.01 18.39
N LEU A 108 12.30 -11.74 18.36
CA LEU A 108 13.49 -11.41 19.14
C LEU A 108 14.07 -10.06 18.72
N ALA A 109 14.23 -9.81 17.42
CA ALA A 109 14.70 -8.53 16.89
C ALA A 109 13.78 -7.38 17.29
N SER A 110 12.46 -7.55 17.22
CA SER A 110 11.47 -6.53 17.61
C SER A 110 11.63 -6.10 19.07
N GLU A 111 11.87 -7.04 19.98
CA GLU A 111 12.03 -6.75 21.41
C GLU A 111 13.41 -6.22 21.76
N TRP A 112 14.44 -6.75 21.12
CA TRP A 112 15.78 -6.18 21.21
C TRP A 112 15.76 -4.71 20.81
N ARG A 113 15.18 -4.39 19.64
CA ARG A 113 15.04 -3.01 19.17
C ARG A 113 14.16 -2.18 20.11
N ARG A 114 13.06 -2.73 20.64
CA ARG A 114 12.23 -2.03 21.64
C ARG A 114 13.02 -1.61 22.88
N ALA A 115 13.82 -2.51 23.45
CA ALA A 115 14.53 -2.25 24.70
C ALA A 115 15.79 -1.40 24.48
N TRP A 116 16.59 -1.76 23.47
CA TRP A 116 17.95 -1.24 23.28
C TRP A 116 18.03 -0.07 22.29
N VAL A 117 17.25 -0.11 21.21
CA VAL A 117 17.25 0.99 20.21
C VAL A 117 16.28 2.08 20.67
N TYR A 118 15.00 1.74 20.82
CA TYR A 118 13.99 2.74 21.16
C TYR A 118 13.99 3.09 22.63
N GLY A 119 13.92 2.10 23.52
CA GLY A 119 13.75 2.32 24.96
C GLY A 119 14.83 3.17 25.61
N ARG A 120 16.10 3.01 25.19
CA ARG A 120 17.24 3.73 25.76
C ARG A 120 17.24 5.22 25.46
N VAL A 121 16.93 5.61 24.22
CA VAL A 121 17.00 7.02 23.79
C VAL A 121 15.63 7.69 23.69
N TRP A 122 14.53 6.95 23.85
CA TRP A 122 13.17 7.46 23.65
C TRP A 122 12.90 8.80 24.33
N ARG A 123 13.19 8.93 25.62
CA ARG A 123 12.92 10.16 26.38
C ARG A 123 13.74 11.34 25.88
N ARG A 124 14.98 11.09 25.50
CA ARG A 124 15.90 12.07 24.92
C ARG A 124 15.37 12.54 23.57
N THR A 125 15.01 11.62 22.69
CA THR A 125 14.45 11.91 21.38
C THR A 125 13.16 12.72 21.51
N MET A 126 12.19 12.28 22.33
CA MET A 126 10.94 13.03 22.54
C MET A 126 11.20 14.45 23.08
N ARG A 127 12.20 14.63 23.96
CA ARG A 127 12.59 15.94 24.50
C ARG A 127 13.16 16.86 23.41
N PHE A 128 14.05 16.35 22.56
CA PHE A 128 14.67 17.15 21.49
C PHE A 128 13.73 17.40 20.31
N SER A 129 12.77 16.51 20.07
CA SER A 129 11.71 16.71 19.06
C SER A 129 10.53 17.53 19.59
N ASN A 130 10.60 18.12 20.78
CA ASN A 130 9.52 18.92 21.41
C ASN A 130 8.18 18.18 21.59
N LEU A 131 8.19 16.85 21.69
CA LEU A 131 6.98 16.01 21.84
C LEU A 131 6.61 15.73 23.31
N VAL A 132 7.07 16.57 24.23
CA VAL A 132 6.93 16.43 25.69
C VAL A 132 5.97 17.48 26.23
N ARG A 133 5.17 17.13 27.24
CA ARG A 133 4.37 18.10 28.00
C ARG A 133 4.98 18.34 29.37
N ARG A 134 5.07 19.60 29.76
CA ARG A 134 5.53 20.02 31.10
C ARG A 134 4.34 20.49 31.92
N ALA A 135 4.21 20.00 33.15
CA ALA A 135 3.27 20.54 34.13
C ALA A 135 4.03 20.78 35.44
N GLY A 136 4.26 22.05 35.77
CA GLY A 136 5.15 22.45 36.86
C GLY A 136 6.55 21.89 36.67
N ARG A 137 7.07 21.19 37.68
CA ARG A 137 8.39 20.54 37.65
C ARG A 137 8.42 19.17 36.96
N SER A 138 7.25 18.63 36.57
CA SER A 138 7.14 17.29 35.98
C SER A 138 7.10 17.33 34.45
N CYS A 139 7.90 16.47 33.80
CA CYS A 139 7.86 16.23 32.37
C CYS A 139 7.14 14.90 32.06
N TYR A 140 6.18 14.94 31.13
CA TYR A 140 5.42 13.79 30.67
C TYR A 140 5.84 13.41 29.25
N TYR A 141 6.08 12.13 29.03
CA TYR A 141 6.56 11.59 27.77
C TYR A 141 5.53 10.66 27.14
N PRO A 142 5.36 10.70 25.81
CA PRO A 142 4.66 9.67 25.06
C PRO A 142 5.26 8.29 25.37
N ARG A 143 4.44 7.23 25.40
CA ARG A 143 4.91 5.88 25.79
C ARG A 143 4.97 4.93 24.60
N VAL A 144 6.12 4.28 24.40
CA VAL A 144 6.25 3.15 23.46
C VAL A 144 5.55 1.92 24.01
N ARG A 145 4.60 1.37 23.26
CA ARG A 145 3.86 0.16 23.64
C ARG A 145 4.45 -1.10 23.04
N LEU A 146 4.69 -1.07 21.74
CA LEU A 146 5.04 -2.23 20.93
C LEU A 146 5.97 -1.76 19.82
N VAL A 147 6.99 -2.57 19.51
CA VAL A 147 7.81 -2.41 18.32
C VAL A 147 7.67 -3.69 17.52
N ARG A 148 7.56 -3.57 16.20
CA ARG A 148 7.57 -4.69 15.24
C ARG A 148 8.63 -4.38 14.20
N SER A 149 9.66 -5.20 14.13
CA SER A 149 10.71 -5.09 13.12
C SER A 149 10.39 -6.04 11.96
N ASP A 150 10.18 -5.46 10.78
CA ASP A 150 9.93 -6.20 9.54
C ASP A 150 11.23 -6.39 8.73
N GLY A 151 12.40 -6.06 9.31
CA GLY A 151 13.72 -6.13 8.68
C GLY A 151 14.11 -4.83 7.98
N TRP A 152 13.26 -4.37 7.05
CA TRP A 152 13.47 -3.13 6.28
C TRP A 152 12.87 -1.88 6.95
N ARG A 153 11.88 -2.07 7.85
CA ARG A 153 11.33 -1.03 8.72
C ARG A 153 11.11 -1.51 10.14
N ASP A 154 10.99 -0.56 11.05
CA ASP A 154 10.46 -0.76 12.39
C ASP A 154 9.16 0.01 12.59
N ARG A 155 8.12 -0.67 13.03
CA ARG A 155 6.84 -0.08 13.40
C ARG A 155 6.77 0.10 14.90
N VAL A 156 6.80 1.34 15.37
CA VAL A 156 6.80 1.71 16.79
C VAL A 156 5.42 2.26 17.16
N SER A 157 4.67 1.52 17.97
CA SER A 157 3.38 2.00 18.48
C SER A 157 3.60 2.92 19.67
N VAL A 158 3.09 4.15 19.55
CA VAL A 158 3.20 5.20 20.57
C VAL A 158 1.81 5.52 21.11
N ARG A 159 1.73 5.68 22.43
CA ARG A 159 0.57 6.26 23.11
C ARG A 159 0.84 7.74 23.36
N LEU A 160 -0.01 8.58 22.77
CA LEU A 160 0.00 10.03 22.91
C LEU A 160 -0.38 10.47 24.34
N LEU A 161 0.11 11.64 24.72
CA LEU A 161 -0.31 12.33 25.93
C LEU A 161 -1.74 12.85 25.77
N HIS A 162 -2.38 13.21 26.89
CA HIS A 162 -3.69 13.85 26.83
C HIS A 162 -3.56 15.25 26.23
N GLY A 163 -4.44 15.61 25.29
CA GLY A 163 -4.37 16.89 24.56
C GLY A 163 -3.19 17.04 23.59
N GLN A 164 -2.52 15.94 23.21
CA GLN A 164 -1.44 15.96 22.21
C GLN A 164 -1.98 15.53 20.84
N ASP A 165 -1.65 16.32 19.82
CA ASP A 165 -2.10 16.11 18.45
C ASP A 165 -1.18 15.12 17.70
N PRO A 166 -1.72 14.16 16.94
CA PRO A 166 -0.95 13.44 15.91
C PRO A 166 -0.10 14.32 14.98
N ASP A 167 -0.55 15.53 14.64
CA ASP A 167 0.16 16.42 13.73
C ASP A 167 1.51 16.88 14.27
N GLU A 168 1.65 17.03 15.60
CA GLU A 168 2.95 17.33 16.22
C GLU A 168 4.01 16.26 15.88
N PHE A 169 3.60 14.99 15.82
CA PHE A 169 4.48 13.89 15.44
C PHE A 169 4.79 13.91 13.94
N ARG A 170 3.84 14.29 13.10
CA ARG A 170 4.05 14.44 11.65
C ARG A 170 5.04 15.57 11.36
N SER A 171 4.88 16.73 11.99
CA SER A 171 5.84 17.84 11.87
C SER A 171 7.23 17.51 12.39
N SER A 172 7.33 16.55 13.32
CA SER A 172 8.62 16.08 13.86
C SER A 172 9.14 14.82 13.18
N ALA A 173 8.51 14.35 12.08
CA ALA A 173 8.81 13.06 11.48
C ALA A 173 10.28 12.94 11.04
N ASP A 174 10.82 13.95 10.37
CA ASP A 174 12.22 13.96 9.90
C ASP A 174 13.19 13.96 11.07
N ALA A 175 12.92 14.78 12.09
CA ALA A 175 13.72 14.81 13.31
C ALA A 175 13.73 13.43 14.01
N LEU A 176 12.58 12.74 14.03
CA LEU A 176 12.47 11.39 14.55
C LEU A 176 13.24 10.38 13.69
N ALA A 177 13.17 10.49 12.36
CA ALA A 177 13.91 9.63 11.44
C ALA A 177 15.42 9.73 11.71
N HIS A 178 15.97 10.94 11.70
CA HIS A 178 17.39 11.19 11.99
C HIS A 178 17.79 10.75 13.40
N SER A 179 16.94 11.00 14.41
CA SER A 179 17.22 10.62 15.79
C SER A 179 17.32 9.10 15.98
N PHE A 180 16.61 8.31 15.17
CA PHE A 180 16.63 6.85 15.22
C PHE A 180 17.49 6.21 14.12
N GLY A 181 18.22 7.00 13.33
CA GLY A 181 19.05 6.52 12.23
C GLY A 181 18.25 5.85 11.10
N ALA A 182 16.99 6.26 10.91
CA ALA A 182 16.14 5.81 9.81
C ALA A 182 16.23 6.78 8.63
N VAL A 183 16.00 6.27 7.41
CA VAL A 183 15.93 7.07 6.18
C VAL A 183 14.71 7.98 6.19
N SER A 184 13.57 7.48 6.68
CA SER A 184 12.35 8.29 6.85
C SER A 184 11.47 7.73 7.96
N CYS A 185 10.54 8.57 8.44
CA CYS A 185 9.57 8.22 9.48
C CYS A 185 8.16 8.53 8.98
N ARG A 186 7.33 7.50 8.77
CA ARG A 186 5.92 7.70 8.43
C ARG A 186 5.06 7.64 9.70
N VAL A 187 4.24 8.64 9.93
CA VAL A 187 3.33 8.70 11.09
C VAL A 187 1.92 8.32 10.67
N ARG A 188 1.37 7.27 11.31
CA ARG A 188 0.04 6.74 11.01
C ARG A 188 -0.84 6.73 12.23
N GLN A 189 -2.04 7.30 12.11
CA GLN A 189 -3.02 7.23 13.18
C GLN A 189 -3.67 5.83 13.20
N ASP A 190 -3.72 5.18 14.36
CA ASP A 190 -4.38 3.88 14.55
C ASP A 190 -5.78 4.07 15.15
N LYS A 191 -5.82 4.71 16.32
CA LYS A 191 -7.02 5.01 17.12
C LYS A 191 -6.77 6.29 17.92
N PRO A 192 -7.78 6.91 18.52
CA PRO A 192 -7.57 8.05 19.41
C PRO A 192 -6.47 7.76 20.45
N ARG A 193 -5.53 8.71 20.59
CA ARG A 193 -4.33 8.63 21.45
C ARG A 193 -3.32 7.53 21.10
N ARG A 194 -3.42 6.91 19.93
CA ARG A 194 -2.49 5.87 19.48
C ARG A 194 -2.07 6.09 18.03
N LEU A 195 -0.75 6.12 17.84
CA LEU A 195 -0.13 6.19 16.51
C LEU A 195 0.91 5.09 16.32
N TRP A 196 1.25 4.86 15.06
CA TRP A 196 2.39 4.08 14.62
C TRP A 196 3.41 5.01 13.96
N LEU A 197 4.67 4.87 14.36
CA LEU A 197 5.82 5.43 13.66
C LEU A 197 6.43 4.29 12.85
N ASP A 198 6.34 4.38 11.53
CA ASP A 198 6.98 3.44 10.62
C ASP A 198 8.34 4.02 10.21
N LEU A 199 9.39 3.61 10.92
CA LEU A 199 10.77 4.03 10.68
C LEU A 199 11.40 3.14 9.62
N ILE A 200 11.70 3.71 8.45
CA ILE A 200 12.19 2.99 7.27
C ILE A 200 13.73 3.03 7.29
N HIS A 201 14.37 1.85 7.24
CA HIS A 201 15.84 1.74 7.20
C HIS A 201 16.35 1.42 5.80
N ALA A 202 15.58 0.66 5.03
CA ALA A 202 15.88 0.34 3.64
C ALA A 202 14.57 0.28 2.85
N ASP A 203 14.58 0.72 1.60
CA ASP A 203 13.40 0.61 0.73
C ASP A 203 13.37 -0.76 0.03
N PRO A 204 12.43 -1.66 0.37
CA PRO A 204 12.32 -2.96 -0.29
C PRO A 204 11.89 -2.85 -1.75
N LEU A 205 11.36 -1.70 -2.17
CA LEU A 205 10.86 -1.45 -3.51
C LEU A 205 11.89 -0.73 -4.39
N ARG A 206 13.15 -0.56 -3.94
CA ARG A 206 14.18 0.18 -4.69
C ARG A 206 14.57 -0.49 -6.02
N ALA A 207 14.66 -1.82 -6.04
CA ALA A 207 15.01 -2.55 -7.25
C ALA A 207 13.79 -2.69 -8.19
N PRO A 208 13.95 -2.51 -9.52
CA PRO A 208 12.90 -2.81 -10.47
C PRO A 208 12.53 -4.29 -10.44
N ILE A 209 11.26 -4.60 -10.69
CA ILE A 209 10.71 -5.96 -10.59
C ILE A 209 10.24 -6.37 -11.98
N ALA A 210 10.83 -7.42 -12.55
CA ALA A 210 10.39 -7.93 -13.85
C ALA A 210 8.99 -8.58 -13.75
N PRO A 211 8.17 -8.50 -14.83
CA PRO A 211 6.94 -9.27 -14.90
C PRO A 211 7.23 -10.78 -15.01
N PRO A 212 6.27 -11.66 -14.64
CA PRO A 212 6.36 -13.08 -14.97
C PRO A 212 6.35 -13.30 -16.48
N ALA A 213 6.94 -14.40 -16.95
CA ALA A 213 6.95 -14.74 -18.37
C ALA A 213 5.52 -15.00 -18.89
N LEU A 214 5.20 -14.54 -20.10
CA LEU A 214 3.85 -14.71 -20.69
C LEU A 214 3.43 -16.19 -20.78
N ALA A 215 4.39 -17.10 -21.00
CA ALA A 215 4.14 -18.54 -21.07
C ALA A 215 3.68 -19.16 -19.72
N GLU A 216 3.97 -18.50 -18.59
CA GLU A 216 3.53 -18.95 -17.26
C GLU A 216 2.14 -18.43 -16.89
N LEU A 217 1.58 -17.52 -17.69
CA LEU A 217 0.27 -16.93 -17.46
C LEU A 217 -0.82 -17.79 -18.11
N SER A 218 -1.94 -17.92 -17.41
CA SER A 218 -3.15 -18.58 -17.91
C SER A 218 -4.16 -17.55 -18.43
N ASP A 219 -4.94 -17.97 -19.41
CA ASP A 219 -6.15 -17.31 -19.91
C ASP A 219 -7.29 -17.25 -18.88
N LEU A 220 -7.31 -18.15 -17.90
CA LEU A 220 -8.25 -18.14 -16.76
C LEU A 220 -7.84 -17.11 -15.70
N ILE A 221 -8.06 -15.83 -16.01
CA ILE A 221 -7.70 -14.71 -15.14
C ILE A 221 -8.87 -14.35 -14.21
N ASP A 222 -8.61 -14.32 -12.89
CA ASP A 222 -9.52 -13.65 -11.94
C ASP A 222 -9.40 -12.13 -12.07
N LEU A 223 -10.28 -11.53 -12.87
CA LEU A 223 -10.36 -10.08 -13.10
C LEU A 223 -10.58 -9.25 -11.82
N ARG A 224 -10.85 -9.90 -10.67
CA ARG A 224 -10.91 -9.21 -9.37
C ARG A 224 -9.55 -9.06 -8.69
N LYS A 225 -8.53 -9.76 -9.17
CA LYS A 225 -7.21 -9.92 -8.55
C LYS A 225 -6.10 -9.95 -9.60
N VAL A 226 -6.10 -8.99 -10.52
CA VAL A 226 -5.07 -8.89 -11.56
C VAL A 226 -3.74 -8.46 -10.92
N PRO A 227 -2.68 -9.29 -10.98
CA PRO A 227 -1.39 -8.90 -10.44
C PRO A 227 -0.75 -7.81 -11.31
N VAL A 228 -0.25 -6.75 -10.69
CA VAL A 228 0.43 -5.66 -11.40
C VAL A 228 1.80 -5.33 -10.84
N GLY A 229 2.20 -6.00 -9.76
CA GLY A 229 3.49 -5.75 -9.13
C GLY A 229 3.62 -6.41 -7.76
N ILE A 230 4.42 -5.81 -6.88
CA ILE A 230 4.70 -6.31 -5.53
C ILE A 230 4.55 -5.18 -4.49
N THR A 231 3.94 -5.49 -3.36
CA THR A 231 3.75 -4.59 -2.22
C THR A 231 5.03 -4.45 -1.39
N GLU A 232 5.13 -3.44 -0.53
CA GLU A 232 6.25 -3.28 0.43
C GLU A 232 6.43 -4.49 1.38
N THR A 233 5.44 -5.39 1.44
CA THR A 233 5.48 -6.62 2.24
C THR A 233 5.96 -7.85 1.47
N GLY A 234 6.27 -7.70 0.18
CA GLY A 234 6.64 -8.80 -0.71
C GLY A 234 5.45 -9.60 -1.29
N ARG A 235 4.21 -9.23 -0.95
CA ARG A 235 3.00 -9.84 -1.54
C ARG A 235 2.75 -9.29 -2.94
N ARG A 236 2.07 -10.04 -3.80
CA ARG A 236 1.57 -9.54 -5.09
C ARG A 236 0.65 -8.34 -4.86
N TRP A 237 0.89 -7.27 -5.61
CA TRP A 237 0.02 -6.11 -5.68
C TRP A 237 -1.09 -6.43 -6.68
N LEU A 238 -2.33 -6.50 -6.19
CA LEU A 238 -3.48 -6.96 -6.95
C LEU A 238 -4.45 -5.80 -7.19
N LEU A 239 -4.76 -5.51 -8.44
CA LEU A 239 -5.79 -4.55 -8.83
C LEU A 239 -7.05 -5.28 -9.29
N ARG A 240 -8.18 -4.64 -9.06
CA ARG A 240 -9.51 -5.16 -9.41
C ARG A 240 -10.02 -4.43 -10.64
N LEU A 241 -10.38 -5.18 -11.68
CA LEU A 241 -11.06 -4.66 -12.88
C LEU A 241 -12.54 -5.02 -12.86
N LEU A 242 -12.89 -6.26 -12.50
CA LEU A 242 -14.29 -6.68 -12.51
C LEU A 242 -15.10 -5.96 -11.42
N GLY A 243 -16.06 -5.17 -11.89
CA GLY A 243 -16.93 -4.35 -11.07
C GLY A 243 -16.19 -3.24 -10.34
N ASN A 244 -15.21 -2.63 -11.02
CA ASN A 244 -14.40 -1.56 -10.48
C ASN A 244 -13.83 -0.70 -11.62
N HIS A 245 -13.48 0.53 -11.29
CA HIS A 245 -12.75 1.44 -12.18
C HIS A 245 -11.47 1.89 -11.45
N LEU A 246 -10.38 1.99 -12.21
CA LEU A 246 -9.05 2.33 -11.73
C LEU A 246 -8.65 3.71 -12.23
N LEU A 247 -8.30 4.58 -11.30
CA LEU A 247 -7.65 5.86 -11.59
C LEU A 247 -6.19 5.79 -11.18
N VAL A 248 -5.29 6.08 -12.11
CA VAL A 248 -3.84 6.12 -11.89
C VAL A 248 -3.37 7.56 -12.04
N VAL A 249 -2.78 8.12 -11.00
CA VAL A 249 -2.32 9.50 -10.97
C VAL A 249 -0.81 9.51 -10.76
N GLY A 250 -0.07 10.31 -11.52
CA GLY A 250 1.36 10.47 -11.29
C GLY A 250 2.00 11.44 -12.27
N SER A 251 2.97 12.22 -11.78
CA SER A 251 3.73 13.16 -12.59
C SER A 251 4.50 12.45 -13.73
N THR A 252 4.99 13.21 -14.70
CA THR A 252 5.79 12.68 -15.81
C THR A 252 6.99 11.87 -15.29
N GLY A 253 7.25 10.70 -15.90
CA GLY A 253 8.31 9.80 -15.46
C GLY A 253 8.03 9.02 -14.16
N ALA A 254 6.88 9.21 -13.50
CA ALA A 254 6.55 8.49 -12.27
C ALA A 254 6.31 6.97 -12.49
N GLY A 255 6.13 6.54 -13.73
CA GLY A 255 5.88 5.14 -14.11
C GLY A 255 4.40 4.75 -14.26
N LYS A 256 3.53 5.70 -14.67
CA LYS A 256 2.11 5.41 -14.97
C LYS A 256 1.97 4.28 -15.99
N SER A 257 2.76 4.34 -17.08
CA SER A 257 2.79 3.33 -18.13
C SER A 257 3.14 1.94 -17.57
N SER A 258 4.01 1.84 -16.57
CA SER A 258 4.34 0.55 -15.93
C SER A 258 3.13 -0.09 -15.25
N VAL A 259 2.24 0.69 -14.60
CA VAL A 259 1.01 0.15 -13.98
C VAL A 259 0.06 -0.38 -15.06
N MET A 260 -0.16 0.40 -16.11
CA MET A 260 -1.03 0.01 -17.24
C MET A 260 -0.47 -1.19 -17.98
N TRP A 261 0.80 -1.17 -18.37
CA TRP A 261 1.43 -2.27 -19.08
C TRP A 261 1.52 -3.52 -18.23
N SER A 262 1.75 -3.41 -16.91
CA SER A 262 1.69 -4.57 -16.01
C SER A 262 0.32 -5.24 -16.00
N LEU A 263 -0.74 -4.43 -16.07
CA LEU A 263 -2.12 -4.89 -16.14
C LEU A 263 -2.41 -5.53 -17.50
N LEU A 264 -2.08 -4.87 -18.61
CA LEU A 264 -2.27 -5.41 -19.96
C LEU A 264 -1.44 -6.66 -20.23
N TRP A 265 -0.21 -6.72 -19.70
CA TRP A 265 0.66 -7.90 -19.72
C TRP A 265 -0.03 -9.10 -19.09
N HIS A 266 -0.60 -8.93 -17.90
CA HIS A 266 -1.31 -10.01 -17.23
C HIS A 266 -2.58 -10.42 -17.97
N LEU A 267 -3.25 -9.48 -18.65
CA LEU A 267 -4.44 -9.76 -19.45
C LEU A 267 -4.16 -10.41 -20.81
N ALA A 268 -2.91 -10.40 -21.28
CA ALA A 268 -2.56 -10.82 -22.64
C ALA A 268 -3.10 -12.21 -23.04
N PRO A 269 -3.03 -13.26 -22.19
CA PRO A 269 -3.61 -14.57 -22.54
C PRO A 269 -5.13 -14.52 -22.68
N ALA A 270 -5.85 -13.80 -21.81
CA ALA A 270 -7.30 -13.67 -21.90
C ALA A 270 -7.75 -12.79 -23.08
N ILE A 271 -6.91 -11.84 -23.50
CA ILE A 271 -7.12 -11.05 -24.71
C ILE A 271 -6.94 -11.94 -25.95
N ALA A 272 -5.86 -12.72 -25.99
CA ALA A 272 -5.62 -13.68 -27.07
C ALA A 272 -6.77 -14.71 -27.18
N ALA A 273 -7.25 -15.24 -26.05
CA ALA A 273 -8.39 -16.17 -26.03
C ALA A 273 -9.76 -15.51 -26.33
N GLY A 274 -9.82 -14.19 -26.48
CA GLY A 274 -11.07 -13.46 -26.74
C GLY A 274 -12.01 -13.35 -25.53
N HIS A 275 -11.54 -13.65 -24.32
CA HIS A 275 -12.29 -13.46 -23.07
C HIS A 275 -12.30 -12.00 -22.60
N VAL A 276 -11.30 -11.22 -23.02
CA VAL A 276 -11.17 -9.79 -22.72
C VAL A 276 -10.97 -9.01 -24.02
N GLN A 277 -11.65 -7.86 -24.15
CA GLN A 277 -11.43 -6.90 -25.23
C GLN A 277 -10.96 -5.58 -24.65
N VAL A 278 -9.90 -5.02 -25.21
CA VAL A 278 -9.32 -3.75 -24.76
C VAL A 278 -9.58 -2.67 -25.79
N PHE A 279 -10.00 -1.50 -25.32
CA PHE A 279 -10.18 -0.28 -26.11
C PHE A 279 -9.25 0.78 -25.55
N GLY A 280 -8.63 1.58 -26.42
CA GLY A 280 -7.61 2.54 -26.03
C GLY A 280 -7.90 3.93 -26.56
N ILE A 281 -7.66 4.95 -25.73
CA ILE A 281 -7.58 6.35 -26.12
C ILE A 281 -6.21 6.87 -25.65
N ASP A 282 -5.36 7.26 -26.59
CA ASP A 282 -4.05 7.85 -26.37
C ASP A 282 -3.98 9.22 -27.04
N PRO A 283 -4.43 10.29 -26.36
CA PRO A 283 -4.48 11.64 -26.94
C PRO A 283 -3.11 12.20 -27.32
N LYS A 284 -2.01 11.56 -26.90
CA LYS A 284 -0.64 12.01 -27.11
C LYS A 284 -0.03 11.39 -28.38
N GLY A 285 -0.85 11.16 -29.40
CA GLY A 285 -0.39 10.70 -30.72
C GLY A 285 0.10 9.26 -30.74
N GLY A 286 -0.32 8.42 -29.78
CA GLY A 286 0.02 6.99 -29.78
C GLY A 286 1.40 6.64 -29.22
N MET A 287 2.08 7.58 -28.54
CA MET A 287 3.41 7.33 -27.98
C MET A 287 3.42 6.25 -26.90
N GLU A 288 2.30 6.03 -26.20
CA GLU A 288 2.19 5.04 -25.16
C GLU A 288 1.49 3.78 -25.68
N LEU A 289 0.20 3.87 -26.02
CA LEU A 289 -0.61 2.70 -26.39
C LEU A 289 -0.24 2.12 -27.77
N GLY A 290 0.29 2.96 -28.67
CA GLY A 290 0.72 2.56 -30.02
C GLY A 290 1.92 1.60 -30.03
N ARG A 291 2.53 1.32 -28.88
CA ARG A 291 3.64 0.36 -28.73
C ARG A 291 3.20 -1.10 -28.81
N ALA A 292 1.92 -1.39 -28.56
CA ALA A 292 1.35 -2.72 -28.76
C ALA A 292 -0.09 -2.66 -29.29
N PRO A 293 -0.29 -2.17 -30.53
CA PRO A 293 -1.62 -1.91 -31.09
C PRO A 293 -2.45 -3.20 -31.22
N GLY A 294 -1.79 -4.36 -31.36
CA GLY A 294 -2.43 -5.66 -31.48
C GLY A 294 -3.25 -6.11 -30.26
N LEU A 295 -3.08 -5.47 -29.10
CA LEU A 295 -3.91 -5.68 -27.90
C LEU A 295 -5.30 -5.05 -28.01
N PHE A 296 -5.41 -3.97 -28.76
CA PHE A 296 -6.59 -3.12 -28.76
C PHE A 296 -7.52 -3.54 -29.88
N ARG A 297 -8.79 -3.73 -29.54
CA ARG A 297 -9.86 -3.93 -30.52
C ARG A 297 -10.09 -2.65 -31.34
N ARG A 298 -10.01 -1.50 -30.68
CA ARG A 298 -10.02 -0.15 -31.28
C ARG A 298 -9.09 0.73 -30.44
N LEU A 299 -8.22 1.48 -31.11
CA LEU A 299 -7.26 2.39 -30.51
C LEU A 299 -7.37 3.73 -31.23
N VAL A 300 -7.58 4.80 -30.46
CA VAL A 300 -7.67 6.18 -30.96
C VAL A 300 -6.47 6.97 -30.44
N PHE A 301 -5.87 7.77 -31.31
CA PHE A 301 -4.60 8.49 -31.05
C PHE A 301 -4.75 9.99 -30.81
N ASP A 302 -5.99 10.48 -30.71
CA ASP A 302 -6.32 11.86 -30.40
C ASP A 302 -7.47 11.91 -29.36
N ASN A 303 -7.87 13.14 -28.97
CA ASN A 303 -9.03 13.38 -28.12
C ASN A 303 -10.26 13.88 -28.91
N GLY A 304 -10.25 13.79 -30.23
CA GLY A 304 -11.24 14.34 -31.14
C GLY A 304 -12.53 13.52 -31.25
N GLY A 305 -13.21 13.63 -32.40
CA GLY A 305 -14.51 12.99 -32.64
C GLY A 305 -14.48 11.47 -32.43
N ASP A 306 -13.44 10.80 -32.90
CA ASP A 306 -13.28 9.35 -32.81
C ASP A 306 -13.15 8.86 -31.36
N ALA A 307 -12.49 9.65 -30.49
CA ALA A 307 -12.36 9.32 -29.08
C ALA A 307 -13.72 9.43 -28.37
N VAL A 308 -14.50 10.46 -28.70
CA VAL A 308 -15.85 10.65 -28.18
C VAL A 308 -16.80 9.56 -28.67
N GLU A 309 -16.75 9.23 -29.96
CA GLU A 309 -17.55 8.15 -30.55
C GLU A 309 -17.22 6.81 -29.89
N LEU A 310 -15.95 6.49 -29.65
CA LEU A 310 -15.54 5.29 -28.93
C LEU A 310 -16.16 5.22 -27.52
N LEU A 311 -16.18 6.34 -26.78
CA LEU A 311 -16.82 6.41 -25.47
C LEU A 311 -18.34 6.20 -25.56
N GLU A 312 -18.99 6.82 -26.54
CA GLU A 312 -20.43 6.68 -26.75
C GLU A 312 -20.82 5.25 -27.16
N ASP A 313 -20.03 4.61 -28.02
CA ASP A 313 -20.19 3.21 -28.42
C ASP A 313 -20.10 2.27 -27.21
N LEU A 314 -19.11 2.49 -26.34
CA LEU A 314 -18.97 1.71 -25.11
C LEU A 314 -20.14 1.93 -24.14
N ALA A 315 -20.62 3.17 -24.01
CA ALA A 315 -21.80 3.47 -23.22
C ALA A 315 -23.06 2.79 -23.80
N ALA A 316 -23.22 2.75 -25.12
CA ALA A 316 -24.32 2.06 -25.79
C ALA A 316 -24.23 0.54 -25.62
N LEU A 317 -23.04 -0.05 -25.78
CA LEU A 317 -22.77 -1.47 -25.54
C LEU A 317 -23.16 -1.87 -24.11
N MET A 318 -22.78 -1.06 -23.12
CA MET A 318 -23.15 -1.29 -21.73
C MET A 318 -24.66 -1.31 -21.49
N ARG A 319 -25.38 -0.33 -22.06
CA ARG A 319 -26.85 -0.28 -21.96
C ARG A 319 -27.50 -1.51 -22.59
N SER A 320 -27.02 -1.92 -23.76
CA SER A 320 -27.49 -3.12 -24.46
C SER A 320 -27.25 -4.40 -23.63
N ARG A 321 -26.06 -4.53 -23.03
CA ARG A 321 -25.73 -5.66 -22.13
C ARG A 321 -26.58 -5.65 -20.85
N ALA A 322 -26.76 -4.50 -20.23
CA ALA A 322 -27.60 -4.36 -19.03
C ALA A 322 -29.04 -4.83 -19.31
N GLU A 323 -29.60 -4.43 -20.44
CA GLU A 323 -30.94 -4.83 -20.88
C GLU A 323 -31.02 -6.34 -21.16
N THR A 324 -30.00 -6.91 -21.80
CA THR A 324 -29.90 -8.34 -22.07
C THR A 324 -29.82 -9.16 -20.77
N PHE A 325 -29.00 -8.74 -19.81
CA PHE A 325 -28.87 -9.42 -18.53
C PHE A 325 -30.14 -9.31 -17.70
N ARG A 326 -30.80 -8.15 -17.71
CA ARG A 326 -32.10 -7.96 -17.07
C ARG A 326 -33.14 -8.94 -17.61
N ARG A 327 -33.25 -9.06 -18.94
CA ARG A 327 -34.15 -10.02 -19.60
C ARG A 327 -33.82 -11.48 -19.28
N ALA A 328 -32.53 -11.80 -19.12
CA ALA A 328 -32.07 -13.13 -18.73
C ALA A 328 -32.09 -13.40 -17.21
N GLY A 329 -32.63 -12.48 -16.39
CA GLY A 329 -32.64 -12.62 -14.92
C GLY A 329 -31.25 -12.59 -14.27
N SER A 330 -30.22 -12.17 -14.99
CA SER A 330 -28.83 -12.10 -14.53
C SER A 330 -28.52 -10.72 -13.96
N ALA A 331 -27.96 -10.68 -12.75
CA ALA A 331 -27.65 -9.41 -12.07
C ALA A 331 -26.39 -8.71 -12.61
N ALA A 332 -25.45 -9.46 -13.20
CA ALA A 332 -24.17 -8.92 -13.68
C ALA A 332 -23.49 -9.87 -14.69
N TRP A 333 -22.47 -9.33 -15.37
CA TRP A 333 -21.56 -10.08 -16.21
C TRP A 333 -20.76 -11.12 -15.40
N THR A 334 -20.55 -12.27 -16.03
CA THR A 334 -19.71 -13.37 -15.58
C THR A 334 -18.90 -13.92 -16.75
N PRO A 335 -17.83 -14.70 -16.52
CA PRO A 335 -17.10 -15.36 -17.61
C PRO A 335 -17.99 -16.23 -18.52
N THR A 336 -19.10 -16.75 -17.98
CA THR A 336 -20.07 -17.57 -18.71
C THR A 336 -21.15 -16.77 -19.44
N SER A 337 -21.13 -15.43 -19.36
CA SER A 337 -22.14 -14.57 -19.99
C SER A 337 -22.06 -14.52 -21.53
N GLY A 338 -21.18 -15.29 -22.16
CA GLY A 338 -21.07 -15.38 -23.62
C GLY A 338 -20.53 -14.12 -24.32
N SER A 339 -20.03 -13.16 -23.55
CA SER A 339 -19.49 -11.90 -24.08
C SER A 339 -18.18 -11.55 -23.36
N PRO A 340 -17.19 -10.97 -24.05
CA PRO A 340 -15.91 -10.63 -23.44
C PRO A 340 -16.06 -9.52 -22.39
N PHE A 341 -15.23 -9.58 -21.35
CA PHE A 341 -15.06 -8.43 -20.46
C PHE A 341 -14.40 -7.28 -21.23
N VAL A 342 -14.89 -6.06 -21.06
CA VAL A 342 -14.36 -4.90 -21.79
C VAL A 342 -13.50 -4.06 -20.86
N VAL A 343 -12.31 -3.69 -21.30
CA VAL A 343 -11.41 -2.76 -20.61
C VAL A 343 -11.21 -1.53 -21.49
N LEU A 344 -11.61 -0.37 -21.00
CA LEU A 344 -11.25 0.92 -21.59
C LEU A 344 -9.99 1.45 -20.90
N VAL A 345 -8.95 1.76 -21.67
CA VAL A 345 -7.73 2.41 -21.21
C VAL A 345 -7.65 3.82 -21.78
N VAL A 346 -7.45 4.81 -20.92
CA VAL A 346 -7.26 6.21 -21.33
C VAL A 346 -5.93 6.70 -20.75
N ASP A 347 -4.93 6.96 -21.60
CA ASP A 347 -3.55 7.31 -21.19
C ASP A 347 -3.43 8.70 -20.53
N GLU A 348 -4.28 9.63 -20.98
CA GLU A 348 -4.43 10.93 -20.34
C GLU A 348 -5.90 11.31 -20.34
N LEU A 349 -6.58 10.99 -19.23
CA LEU A 349 -7.99 11.29 -19.06
C LEU A 349 -8.25 12.79 -19.13
N ALA A 350 -7.32 13.59 -18.58
CA ALA A 350 -7.42 15.06 -18.58
C ALA A 350 -7.50 15.64 -19.99
N ASP A 351 -6.78 15.07 -20.96
CA ASP A 351 -6.82 15.55 -22.35
C ASP A 351 -8.20 15.37 -22.97
N VAL A 352 -8.93 14.32 -22.59
CA VAL A 352 -10.27 14.00 -23.12
C VAL A 352 -11.37 14.81 -22.43
N VAL A 353 -11.28 14.98 -21.10
CA VAL A 353 -12.39 15.55 -20.31
C VAL A 353 -12.15 16.96 -19.79
N ALA A 354 -10.89 17.39 -19.63
CA ALA A 354 -10.56 18.70 -19.07
C ALA A 354 -10.04 19.67 -20.14
N TYR A 355 -9.08 19.23 -20.97
CA TYR A 355 -8.35 20.07 -21.94
C TYR A 355 -8.92 20.04 -23.36
N GLN A 356 -9.99 19.28 -23.61
CA GLN A 356 -10.72 19.32 -24.87
C GLN A 356 -11.24 20.75 -25.15
N THR A 357 -10.80 21.33 -26.27
CA THR A 357 -11.08 22.70 -26.69
C THR A 357 -12.48 22.84 -27.29
N ASP A 358 -12.98 21.81 -27.97
CA ASP A 358 -14.34 21.76 -28.48
C ASP A 358 -15.32 21.48 -27.31
N ARG A 359 -16.17 22.46 -27.00
CA ARG A 359 -17.12 22.36 -25.88
C ARG A 359 -18.16 21.26 -26.08
N GLY A 360 -18.57 20.99 -27.32
CA GLY A 360 -19.54 19.95 -27.65
C GLY A 360 -18.94 18.55 -27.47
N LEU A 361 -17.74 18.32 -28.01
CA LEU A 361 -17.00 17.07 -27.81
C LEU A 361 -16.70 16.84 -26.32
N LYS A 362 -16.26 17.88 -25.60
CA LYS A 362 -16.02 17.80 -24.16
C LYS A 362 -17.28 17.34 -23.41
N ALA A 363 -18.43 17.98 -23.64
CA ALA A 363 -19.67 17.65 -22.95
C ALA A 363 -20.12 16.20 -23.23
N ARG A 364 -20.01 15.75 -24.48
CA ARG A 364 -20.31 14.37 -24.89
C ARG A 364 -19.38 13.36 -24.24
N ALA A 365 -18.07 13.61 -24.25
CA ALA A 365 -17.06 12.76 -23.62
C ALA A 365 -17.31 12.60 -22.11
N VAL A 366 -17.56 13.72 -21.42
CA VAL A 366 -17.87 13.73 -19.99
C VAL A 366 -19.12 12.91 -19.69
N ASN A 367 -20.20 13.10 -20.46
CA ASN A 367 -21.44 12.34 -20.29
C ASN A 367 -21.20 10.84 -20.50
N ALA A 368 -20.59 10.46 -21.61
CA ALA A 368 -20.30 9.06 -21.91
C ALA A 368 -19.43 8.40 -20.83
N LEU A 369 -18.37 9.08 -20.37
CA LEU A 369 -17.51 8.58 -19.31
C LEU A 369 -18.26 8.43 -17.97
N GLN A 370 -19.12 9.39 -17.61
CA GLN A 370 -19.96 9.28 -16.41
C GLN A 370 -20.90 8.08 -16.50
N VAL A 371 -21.53 7.83 -17.65
CA VAL A 371 -22.36 6.64 -17.86
C VAL A 371 -21.52 5.37 -17.71
N ILE A 372 -20.34 5.31 -18.35
CA ILE A 372 -19.46 4.14 -18.28
C ILE A 372 -19.05 3.83 -16.84
N THR A 373 -18.58 4.85 -16.11
CA THR A 373 -18.02 4.67 -14.76
C THR A 373 -19.08 4.49 -13.68
N SER A 374 -20.30 5.03 -13.86
CA SER A 374 -21.40 4.82 -12.91
C SER A 374 -22.14 3.50 -13.13
N GLN A 375 -22.29 3.06 -14.38
CA GLN A 375 -23.13 1.91 -14.73
C GLN A 375 -22.34 0.69 -15.23
N GLY A 376 -21.04 0.80 -15.53
CA GLY A 376 -20.24 -0.23 -16.23
C GLY A 376 -19.87 -1.44 -15.41
N ARG A 377 -19.97 -1.33 -14.08
CA ARG A 377 -19.64 -2.40 -13.14
C ARG A 377 -20.43 -3.68 -13.39
N ALA A 378 -21.75 -3.60 -13.57
CA ALA A 378 -22.59 -4.79 -13.77
C ALA A 378 -22.53 -5.35 -15.21
N PRO A 379 -22.51 -4.53 -16.28
CA PRO A 379 -22.39 -5.00 -17.66
C PRO A 379 -21.02 -5.60 -18.05
N GLY A 380 -20.04 -5.61 -17.14
CA GLY A 380 -18.72 -6.19 -17.39
C GLY A 380 -17.78 -5.25 -18.14
N VAL A 381 -17.78 -3.97 -17.78
CA VAL A 381 -16.88 -2.95 -18.34
C VAL A 381 -16.04 -2.32 -17.21
N GLY A 382 -14.72 -2.40 -17.36
CA GLY A 382 -13.75 -1.74 -16.48
C GLY A 382 -13.10 -0.55 -17.19
N VAL A 383 -12.75 0.49 -16.43
CA VAL A 383 -12.04 1.67 -16.95
C VAL A 383 -10.72 1.81 -16.21
N VAL A 384 -9.64 2.03 -16.95
CA VAL A 384 -8.32 2.40 -16.46
C VAL A 384 -8.01 3.79 -17.00
N GLY A 385 -8.26 4.81 -16.18
CA GLY A 385 -7.94 6.19 -16.51
C GLY A 385 -6.62 6.60 -15.88
N GLN A 386 -5.75 7.23 -16.66
CA GLN A 386 -4.51 7.81 -16.16
C GLN A 386 -4.58 9.33 -16.16
N VAL A 387 -3.95 9.98 -15.19
CA VAL A 387 -3.87 11.45 -15.09
C VAL A 387 -2.48 11.88 -14.65
N GLN A 388 -1.90 12.88 -15.32
CA GLN A 388 -0.65 13.50 -14.87
C GLN A 388 -0.85 14.49 -13.73
N ASP A 389 -1.73 15.49 -13.90
CA ASP A 389 -2.00 16.51 -12.88
C ASP A 389 -3.34 16.24 -12.15
N PRO A 390 -3.31 15.88 -10.86
CA PRO A 390 -4.54 15.64 -10.09
C PRO A 390 -5.42 16.87 -9.91
N ARG A 391 -4.92 18.09 -10.10
CA ARG A 391 -5.70 19.31 -9.82
C ARG A 391 -6.84 19.55 -10.80
N LYS A 392 -6.72 19.07 -12.05
CA LYS A 392 -7.66 19.43 -13.12
C LYS A 392 -8.70 18.35 -13.39
N ALA A 393 -8.27 17.11 -13.60
CA ALA A 393 -9.15 16.03 -14.03
C ALA A 393 -9.61 15.10 -12.90
N VAL A 394 -8.83 14.98 -11.83
CA VAL A 394 -9.18 14.07 -10.73
C VAL A 394 -10.36 14.64 -9.93
N ILE A 395 -10.44 15.95 -9.70
CA ILE A 395 -11.51 16.54 -8.87
C ILE A 395 -12.92 16.17 -9.37
N GLU A 396 -13.17 16.23 -10.68
CA GLU A 396 -14.49 15.96 -11.25
C GLU A 396 -14.86 14.47 -11.23
N PHE A 397 -13.92 13.57 -11.51
CA PHE A 397 -14.21 12.15 -11.73
C PHE A 397 -13.72 11.21 -10.63
N ARG A 398 -12.91 11.67 -9.67
CA ARG A 398 -12.30 10.84 -8.58
C ARG A 398 -13.29 9.92 -7.90
N HIS A 399 -14.49 10.42 -7.63
CA HIS A 399 -15.53 9.69 -6.92
C HIS A 399 -16.11 8.51 -7.73
N LEU A 400 -15.93 8.52 -9.06
CA LEU A 400 -16.39 7.47 -9.98
C LEU A 400 -15.38 6.32 -10.11
N PHE A 401 -14.17 6.48 -9.56
CA PHE A 401 -13.12 5.46 -9.57
C PHE A 401 -12.90 4.89 -8.16
N PRO A 402 -13.46 3.71 -7.83
CA PRO A 402 -13.34 3.17 -6.49
C PRO A 402 -11.92 2.72 -6.13
N THR A 403 -11.03 2.49 -7.10
CA THR A 403 -9.61 2.23 -6.83
C THR A 403 -8.76 3.35 -7.40
N LYS A 404 -7.91 3.91 -6.54
CA LYS A 404 -7.06 5.06 -6.83
C LYS A 404 -5.62 4.66 -6.55
N VAL A 405 -4.76 4.92 -7.51
CA VAL A 405 -3.32 4.66 -7.44
C VAL A 405 -2.61 5.98 -7.65
N ALA A 406 -1.78 6.39 -6.70
CA ALA A 406 -0.93 7.57 -6.82
C ALA A 406 0.53 7.12 -6.87
N LEU A 407 1.17 7.33 -8.02
CA LEU A 407 2.63 7.26 -8.16
C LEU A 407 3.26 8.55 -7.63
N ARG A 408 4.52 8.81 -7.96
CA ARG A 408 5.19 10.07 -7.60
C ARG A 408 4.32 11.27 -7.99
N LEU A 409 4.08 12.14 -7.00
CA LEU A 409 3.44 13.44 -7.13
C LEU A 409 4.46 14.52 -6.75
N ASP A 410 4.19 15.77 -7.09
CA ASP A 410 5.14 16.86 -6.85
C ASP A 410 4.87 17.54 -5.50
N GLU A 411 3.62 17.57 -5.03
CA GLU A 411 3.24 18.28 -3.82
C GLU A 411 2.45 17.44 -2.80
N PRO A 412 2.55 17.74 -1.50
CA PRO A 412 1.81 17.02 -0.45
C PRO A 412 0.29 17.04 -0.63
N ASP A 413 -0.28 18.17 -1.02
CA ASP A 413 -1.74 18.35 -1.13
C ASP A 413 -2.32 17.54 -2.31
N GLN A 414 -1.50 17.23 -3.31
CA GLN A 414 -1.89 16.37 -4.42
C GLN A 414 -2.17 14.94 -3.98
N VAL A 415 -1.63 14.47 -2.84
CA VAL A 415 -1.86 13.11 -2.33
C VAL A 415 -3.33 12.89 -2.00
N ASP A 416 -3.95 13.83 -1.29
CA ASP A 416 -5.36 13.71 -0.91
C ASP A 416 -6.28 13.96 -2.12
N LEU A 417 -5.90 14.88 -3.02
CA LEU A 417 -6.58 15.04 -4.30
C LEU A 417 -6.59 13.74 -5.10
N ALA A 418 -5.47 13.02 -5.17
CA ALA A 418 -5.37 11.76 -5.92
C ALA A 418 -6.05 10.57 -5.24
N LEU A 419 -5.80 10.36 -3.95
CA LEU A 419 -6.15 9.13 -3.23
C LEU A 419 -7.43 9.20 -2.41
N GLY A 420 -8.03 10.37 -2.25
CA GLY A 420 -9.15 10.56 -1.33
C GLY A 420 -8.74 11.30 -0.06
N ASP A 421 -9.69 12.00 0.55
CA ASP A 421 -9.44 12.86 1.70
C ASP A 421 -8.86 12.07 2.88
N GLY A 422 -7.87 12.66 3.56
CA GLY A 422 -7.15 12.04 4.68
C GLY A 422 -6.28 10.84 4.29
N ALA A 423 -5.96 10.61 3.01
CA ALA A 423 -5.04 9.55 2.59
C ALA A 423 -3.64 9.79 3.16
N ARG A 424 -3.18 11.04 3.17
CA ARG A 424 -1.92 11.44 3.79
C ARG A 424 -1.91 11.13 5.27
N GLU A 425 -3.00 11.44 5.98
CA GLU A 425 -3.15 11.16 7.40
C GLU A 425 -3.08 9.67 7.75
N ARG A 426 -3.56 8.81 6.83
CA ARG A 426 -3.51 7.34 6.93
C ARG A 426 -2.12 6.78 6.62
N GLY A 427 -1.22 7.62 6.10
CA GLY A 427 0.20 7.33 5.88
C GLY A 427 0.65 7.31 4.43
N ALA A 428 -0.20 7.69 3.47
CA ALA A 428 0.22 7.79 2.07
C ALA A 428 1.13 9.00 1.89
N ALA A 429 2.27 8.80 1.22
CA ALA A 429 3.26 9.83 0.98
C ALA A 429 3.76 9.71 -0.46
N ALA A 430 2.87 10.03 -1.41
CA ALA A 430 3.18 9.89 -2.83
C ALA A 430 4.14 10.98 -3.33
N HIS A 431 4.13 12.16 -2.70
CA HIS A 431 5.08 13.25 -2.93
C HIS A 431 6.51 12.96 -2.44
N GLU A 432 6.68 11.96 -1.58
CA GLU A 432 7.99 11.52 -1.08
C GLU A 432 8.58 10.36 -1.92
N ILE A 433 7.91 9.94 -3.00
CA ILE A 433 8.43 8.87 -3.87
C ILE A 433 9.60 9.44 -4.69
N SER A 434 10.75 8.77 -4.63
CA SER A 434 11.95 9.17 -5.39
C SER A 434 11.75 9.01 -6.90
N GLU A 435 12.31 9.94 -7.67
CA GLU A 435 12.38 9.90 -9.14
C GLU A 435 13.11 8.65 -9.67
N ASP A 436 14.07 8.11 -8.91
CA ASP A 436 14.82 6.89 -9.26
C ASP A 436 14.02 5.60 -9.08
N THR A 437 12.78 5.71 -8.57
CA THR A 437 11.92 4.56 -8.28
C THR A 437 10.60 4.59 -9.06
N PRO A 438 10.64 4.72 -10.40
CA PRO A 438 9.42 4.72 -11.20
C PRO A 438 8.64 3.42 -11.02
N GLY A 439 7.32 3.56 -11.01
CA GLY A 439 6.37 2.48 -10.76
C GLY A 439 6.06 2.23 -9.29
N VAL A 440 6.76 2.87 -8.33
CA VAL A 440 6.35 2.88 -6.92
C VAL A 440 5.08 3.72 -6.78
N ALA A 441 4.11 3.20 -6.05
CA ALA A 441 2.80 3.79 -5.91
C ALA A 441 2.17 3.52 -4.53
N TRP A 442 1.23 4.38 -4.19
CA TRP A 442 0.28 4.21 -3.11
C TRP A 442 -1.09 3.88 -3.67
N THR A 443 -1.77 2.90 -3.09
CA THR A 443 -3.12 2.48 -3.51
C THR A 443 -4.12 2.69 -2.39
N VAL A 444 -5.28 3.22 -2.75
CA VAL A 444 -6.49 3.27 -1.93
C VAL A 444 -7.61 2.58 -2.67
N VAL A 445 -8.36 1.74 -1.96
CA VAL A 445 -9.58 1.12 -2.44
C VAL A 445 -10.72 1.63 -1.57
N ASP A 446 -11.74 2.21 -2.19
CA ASP A 446 -12.91 2.75 -1.50
C ASP A 446 -13.55 1.66 -0.62
N GLY A 447 -14.00 2.08 0.57
CA GLY A 447 -14.47 1.17 1.61
C GLY A 447 -13.35 0.52 2.44
N ARG A 448 -12.07 0.65 2.07
CA ARG A 448 -10.92 0.24 2.90
C ARG A 448 -10.18 1.45 3.46
N ARG A 449 -9.98 1.45 4.77
CA ARG A 449 -9.16 2.48 5.44
C ARG A 449 -7.65 2.31 5.19
N ALA A 450 -7.20 1.15 4.75
CA ALA A 450 -5.78 0.88 4.58
C ALA A 450 -5.24 1.53 3.30
N VAL A 451 -4.16 2.29 3.43
CA VAL A 451 -3.27 2.69 2.32
C VAL A 451 -2.21 1.60 2.14
N GLU A 452 -1.95 1.19 0.91
CA GLU A 452 -0.95 0.17 0.57
C GLU A 452 0.12 0.76 -0.35
N ARG A 453 1.40 0.54 -0.02
CA ARG A 453 2.53 0.93 -0.88
C ARG A 453 3.00 -0.28 -1.67
N ALA A 454 3.20 -0.11 -2.97
CA ALA A 454 3.62 -1.17 -3.89
C ALA A 454 4.46 -0.62 -5.04
N ARG A 455 5.06 -1.51 -5.83
CA ARG A 455 5.77 -1.19 -7.06
C ARG A 455 5.22 -2.03 -8.20
N ALA A 456 4.90 -1.40 -9.33
CA ALA A 456 4.49 -2.07 -10.56
C ALA A 456 5.62 -2.92 -11.14
N PHE A 457 5.28 -3.91 -11.97
CA PHE A 457 6.29 -4.58 -12.78
C PHE A 457 6.90 -3.59 -13.79
N HIS A 458 8.19 -3.74 -14.04
CA HIS A 458 8.93 -2.92 -14.99
C HIS A 458 8.84 -3.58 -16.37
N ILE A 459 7.88 -3.11 -17.17
CA ILE A 459 7.71 -3.54 -18.56
C ILE A 459 8.67 -2.74 -19.43
N THR A 460 9.56 -3.44 -20.13
CA THR A 460 10.59 -2.85 -21.00
C THR A 460 10.18 -3.01 -22.45
N ASP A 461 10.91 -2.36 -23.36
CA ASP A 461 10.70 -2.46 -24.80
C ASP A 461 10.84 -3.91 -25.30
N ALA A 462 11.77 -4.68 -24.72
CA ALA A 462 11.92 -6.11 -25.01
C ALA A 462 10.66 -6.89 -24.60
N HIS A 463 10.10 -6.59 -23.42
CA HIS A 463 8.82 -7.18 -23.01
C HIS A 463 7.72 -6.80 -24.01
N LEU A 464 7.59 -5.52 -24.40
CA LEU A 464 6.56 -5.12 -25.39
C LEU A 464 6.71 -5.83 -26.74
N ALA A 465 7.94 -6.08 -27.19
CA ALA A 465 8.20 -6.88 -28.38
C ALA A 465 7.73 -8.34 -28.19
N ASP A 466 7.99 -8.94 -27.04
CA ASP A 466 7.50 -10.28 -26.70
C ASP A 466 5.97 -10.33 -26.64
N LEU A 467 5.33 -9.29 -26.11
CA LEU A 467 3.88 -9.16 -26.05
C LEU A 467 3.27 -9.09 -27.45
N ASN A 468 3.82 -8.28 -28.35
CA ASN A 468 3.40 -8.21 -29.74
C ASN A 468 3.56 -9.57 -30.46
N ARG A 469 4.66 -10.27 -30.21
CA ARG A 469 4.90 -11.60 -30.77
C ARG A 469 3.88 -12.62 -30.27
N TYR A 470 3.61 -12.62 -28.95
CA TYR A 470 2.64 -13.50 -28.31
C TYR A 470 1.25 -13.35 -28.93
N LEU A 471 0.78 -12.11 -29.10
CA LEU A 471 -0.55 -11.84 -29.67
C LEU A 471 -0.65 -12.17 -31.15
N THR A 472 0.45 -12.08 -31.89
CA THR A 472 0.47 -12.46 -33.32
C THR A 472 0.40 -13.97 -33.49
N ALA A 473 1.06 -14.72 -32.61
CA ALA A 473 1.06 -16.19 -32.63
C ALA A 473 -0.24 -16.82 -32.12
N GLY A 474 -0.98 -16.11 -31.26
CA GLY A 474 -2.10 -16.66 -30.49
C GLY A 474 -3.52 -16.23 -30.89
N ARG A 475 -3.80 -15.73 -32.10
CA ARG A 475 -5.17 -15.28 -32.48
C ARG A 475 -6.07 -16.44 -32.93
N PRO A 476 -7.11 -16.83 -32.17
CA PRO A 476 -8.35 -17.31 -32.73
C PRO A 476 -9.19 -16.14 -33.28
N THR A 477 -10.00 -16.43 -34.27
CA THR A 477 -10.87 -15.52 -35.03
C THR A 477 -11.69 -14.58 -34.11
N PRO A 478 -11.71 -13.25 -34.34
CA PRO A 478 -12.49 -12.33 -33.51
C PRO A 478 -13.99 -12.63 -33.58
N LEU A 479 -14.64 -12.75 -32.41
CA LEU A 479 -16.10 -12.79 -32.30
C LEU A 479 -16.70 -11.51 -32.92
N PRO A 480 -17.62 -11.62 -33.90
CA PRO A 480 -18.27 -10.45 -34.47
C PRO A 480 -19.17 -9.78 -33.41
N LEU A 481 -19.03 -8.47 -33.27
CA LEU A 481 -20.04 -7.66 -32.60
C LEU A 481 -21.30 -7.60 -33.49
N PRO A 482 -22.51 -7.46 -32.93
CA PRO A 482 -23.66 -7.02 -33.70
C PRO A 482 -23.32 -5.68 -34.36
N PRO A 483 -23.65 -5.47 -35.64
CA PRO A 483 -23.42 -4.17 -36.29
C PRO A 483 -24.14 -3.07 -35.51
N ALA A 484 -23.54 -1.87 -35.50
CA ALA A 484 -24.18 -0.68 -34.96
C ALA A 484 -25.60 -0.53 -35.58
N PRO A 485 -26.61 -0.11 -34.80
CA PRO A 485 -27.92 0.19 -35.39
C PRO A 485 -27.70 1.23 -36.49
N ALA A 486 -28.09 0.89 -37.71
CA ALA A 486 -28.00 1.80 -38.85
C ALA A 486 -28.68 3.12 -38.46
N SER A 487 -27.97 4.23 -38.66
CA SER A 487 -28.58 5.55 -38.60
C SER A 487 -29.77 5.54 -39.55
N ALA A 488 -30.96 5.81 -39.00
CA ALA A 488 -32.16 5.96 -39.83
C ALA A 488 -31.86 7.02 -40.91
N PRO A 489 -32.20 6.77 -42.18
CA PRO A 489 -32.02 7.76 -43.23
C PRO A 489 -32.78 9.03 -42.82
N ALA A 490 -32.09 10.17 -42.87
CA ALA A 490 -32.69 11.47 -42.67
C ALA A 490 -33.89 11.58 -43.60
N THR A 491 -35.08 11.65 -43.03
CA THR A 491 -36.29 11.95 -43.77
C THR A 491 -36.15 13.37 -44.28
N VAL A 492 -35.77 13.50 -45.56
CA VAL A 492 -35.87 14.75 -46.30
C VAL A 492 -37.37 15.05 -46.36
N LEU A 493 -37.82 15.98 -45.52
CA LEU A 493 -39.10 16.65 -45.72
C LEU A 493 -38.97 17.42 -47.03
N GLY A 494 -39.54 16.86 -48.09
CA GLY A 494 -39.67 17.52 -49.37
C GLY A 494 -40.57 18.74 -49.26
N ASP A 495 -40.16 19.80 -49.94
CA ASP A 495 -40.95 20.99 -50.20
C ASP A 495 -42.30 20.60 -50.82
N ALA A 496 -43.37 21.10 -50.20
CA ALA A 496 -44.71 21.10 -50.77
C ALA A 496 -45.14 22.56 -50.99
N ALA A 497 -45.22 22.90 -52.29
CA ALA A 497 -45.98 23.99 -52.94
C ALA A 497 -45.73 25.44 -52.53
#